data_AF-A0ABD5SPA4-F1
#
_entry.id   AF-A0ABD5SPA4-F1
#
_cell.length_a   1.000
_cell.length_b   1.000
_cell.length_c   1.000
_cell.angle_alpha   90.00
_cell.angle_beta   90.00
_cell.angle_gamma   90.00
#
_symmetry.space_group_name_H-M   'P 1'
#
loop_
_entity.id
_entity.type
_entity.pdbx_description
1 polymer ?
#
loop_
_entity_poly.entity_id
_entity_poly.type
_entity_poly.pdbx_seq_one_letter_code
_entity_poly.pdbx_strand_id
1 'polypeptide(L)'
;MSQPTDTLQTALEAVTDQITRIATALGLGNPVRQSAKLLAEELAQHELRIPAPQRTAAACLLIACRLRGEPVRVTVVAEQTSATKANILNEMQRLSNELDIGIPLDDPKAIIEAACRELALPATVRNRAIRLADIGAEAGVTSWVSPYTYAAAVLYIVCSPLDEELSQAEIAAHLDVSTATLRDRRDDLLEATGNKLFDLQFPDAPAGGASDVDDLLHVARTADWATNKRFLGLLAGAWLYAARTYDIPTSAADLAALTGVSESTIQDRYEQFGEHIDTTSTSATELDRP
;
A
#
# COMPACT_ATOMS: atom_id res chain seq x y z
N MET A 1 -37.16 -27.64 32.45
CA MET A 1 -37.37 -26.98 31.15
C MET A 1 -36.61 -25.66 31.19
N SER A 2 -35.31 -25.69 30.94
CA SER A 2 -34.50 -24.48 30.81
C SER A 2 -34.84 -23.83 29.45
N GLN A 3 -35.20 -22.56 29.49
CA GLN A 3 -35.81 -21.80 28.40
C GLN A 3 -34.74 -21.42 27.34
N PRO A 4 -35.12 -21.24 26.06
CA PRO A 4 -34.23 -20.82 24.97
C PRO A 4 -33.39 -19.55 25.26
N THR A 5 -33.87 -18.66 26.13
CA THR A 5 -33.14 -17.44 26.56
C THR A 5 -31.82 -17.75 27.30
N ASP A 6 -31.79 -18.83 28.07
CA ASP A 6 -30.61 -19.27 28.85
C ASP A 6 -29.46 -19.73 27.92
N THR A 7 -29.82 -20.28 26.75
CA THR A 7 -28.85 -20.74 25.74
C THR A 7 -28.21 -19.61 24.95
N LEU A 8 -28.95 -18.53 24.67
CA LEU A 8 -28.42 -17.33 24.01
C LEU A 8 -27.50 -16.55 24.95
N GLN A 9 -27.89 -16.41 26.22
CA GLN A 9 -27.07 -15.76 27.23
C GLN A 9 -25.74 -16.48 27.44
N THR A 10 -25.77 -17.81 27.58
CA THR A 10 -24.55 -18.63 27.67
C THR A 10 -23.66 -18.48 26.42
N ALA A 11 -24.26 -18.43 25.23
CA ALA A 11 -23.51 -18.22 23.98
C ALA A 11 -22.88 -16.82 23.90
N LEU A 12 -23.58 -15.78 24.37
CA LEU A 12 -23.07 -14.40 24.42
C LEU A 12 -21.90 -14.26 25.40
N GLU A 13 -21.98 -14.87 26.58
CA GLU A 13 -20.88 -14.93 27.54
C GLU A 13 -19.64 -15.56 26.89
N ALA A 14 -19.81 -16.70 26.21
CA ALA A 14 -18.75 -17.36 25.48
C ALA A 14 -18.16 -16.47 24.36
N VAL A 15 -18.98 -15.70 23.63
CA VAL A 15 -18.50 -14.74 22.62
C VAL A 15 -17.65 -13.66 23.28
N THR A 16 -18.11 -13.09 24.40
CA THR A 16 -17.44 -12.01 25.12
C THR A 16 -16.08 -12.42 25.67
N ASP A 17 -15.97 -13.65 26.17
CA ASP A 17 -14.72 -14.25 26.61
C ASP A 17 -13.75 -14.44 25.44
N GLN A 18 -14.24 -14.93 24.30
CA GLN A 18 -13.41 -15.09 23.09
C GLN A 18 -12.95 -13.74 22.54
N ILE A 19 -13.79 -12.70 22.53
CA ILE A 19 -13.39 -11.34 22.16
C ILE A 19 -12.23 -10.87 23.05
N THR A 20 -12.36 -11.06 24.36
CA THR A 20 -11.34 -10.65 25.33
C THR A 20 -10.02 -11.41 25.11
N ARG A 21 -10.10 -12.72 24.86
CA ARG A 21 -8.93 -13.56 24.60
C ARG A 21 -8.20 -13.16 23.31
N ILE A 22 -8.93 -13.07 22.19
CA ILE A 22 -8.35 -12.74 20.87
C ILE A 22 -7.79 -11.31 20.88
N ALA A 23 -8.52 -10.33 21.41
CA ALA A 23 -8.03 -8.96 21.50
C ALA A 23 -6.75 -8.85 22.33
N THR A 24 -6.64 -9.61 23.42
CA THR A 24 -5.42 -9.63 24.23
C THR A 24 -4.25 -10.29 23.49
N ALA A 25 -4.49 -11.41 22.80
CA ALA A 25 -3.46 -12.09 22.02
C ALA A 25 -2.90 -11.22 20.88
N LEU A 26 -3.75 -10.39 20.27
CA LEU A 26 -3.38 -9.46 19.20
C LEU A 26 -2.94 -8.08 19.67
N GLY A 27 -2.90 -7.82 20.99
CA GLY A 27 -2.54 -6.51 21.53
C GLY A 27 -3.53 -5.39 21.18
N LEU A 28 -4.78 -5.73 20.82
CA LEU A 28 -5.81 -4.76 20.45
C LEU A 28 -6.27 -3.96 21.67
N GLY A 29 -6.32 -2.63 21.51
CA GLY A 29 -6.67 -1.70 22.56
C GLY A 29 -8.11 -1.88 23.09
N ASN A 30 -8.34 -1.38 24.30
CA ASN A 30 -9.66 -1.38 24.94
C ASN A 30 -10.80 -0.81 24.07
N PRO A 31 -10.60 0.26 23.27
CA PRO A 31 -11.66 0.78 22.42
C PRO A 31 -12.17 -0.22 21.37
N VAL A 32 -11.28 -0.99 20.73
CA VAL A 32 -11.65 -2.06 19.78
C VAL A 32 -12.41 -3.17 20.50
N ARG A 33 -11.89 -3.59 21.66
CA ARG A 33 -12.52 -4.62 22.49
C ARG A 33 -13.94 -4.22 22.91
N GLN A 34 -14.15 -2.98 23.32
CA GLN A 34 -15.45 -2.49 23.73
C GLN A 34 -16.43 -2.44 22.55
N SER A 35 -15.99 -1.93 21.39
CA SER A 35 -16.80 -1.93 20.17
C SER A 35 -17.20 -3.34 19.74
N ALA A 36 -16.30 -4.32 19.84
CA ALA A 36 -16.63 -5.71 19.54
C ALA A 36 -17.65 -6.32 20.51
N LYS A 37 -17.57 -5.98 21.81
CA LYS A 37 -18.56 -6.42 22.81
C LYS A 37 -19.93 -5.80 22.59
N LEU A 38 -19.98 -4.51 22.25
CA LEU A 38 -21.23 -3.84 21.89
C LEU A 38 -21.88 -4.53 20.69
N LEU A 39 -21.12 -4.89 19.65
CA LEU A 39 -21.65 -5.67 18.54
C LEU A 39 -22.26 -6.99 19.02
N ALA A 40 -21.55 -7.73 19.88
CA ALA A 40 -22.06 -8.98 20.47
C ALA A 40 -23.36 -8.78 21.27
N GLU A 41 -23.48 -7.68 22.01
CA GLU A 41 -24.70 -7.31 22.73
C GLU A 41 -25.86 -7.01 21.77
N GLU A 42 -25.60 -6.30 20.66
CA GLU A 42 -26.60 -6.05 19.60
C GLU A 42 -27.12 -7.35 18.99
N LEU A 43 -26.25 -8.35 18.75
CA LEU A 43 -26.69 -9.68 18.30
C LEU A 43 -27.75 -10.28 19.25
N ALA A 44 -27.53 -10.17 20.56
CA ALA A 44 -28.45 -10.72 21.55
C ALA A 44 -29.76 -9.92 21.63
N GLN A 45 -29.69 -8.59 21.54
CA GLN A 45 -30.87 -7.72 21.52
C GLN A 45 -31.79 -8.01 20.32
N HIS A 46 -31.20 -8.31 19.17
CA HIS A 46 -31.92 -8.67 17.95
C HIS A 46 -32.25 -10.17 17.83
N GLU A 47 -31.99 -10.96 18.89
CA GLU A 47 -32.16 -12.42 18.93
C GLU A 47 -31.50 -13.15 17.75
N LEU A 48 -30.38 -12.58 17.25
CA LEU A 48 -29.65 -13.12 16.12
C LEU A 48 -28.93 -14.41 16.52
N ARG A 49 -28.90 -15.36 15.60
CA ARG A 49 -28.27 -16.65 15.83
C ARG A 49 -26.77 -16.47 16.06
N ILE A 50 -26.23 -17.16 17.08
CA ILE A 50 -24.79 -17.30 17.32
C ILE A 50 -24.38 -18.71 16.90
N PRO A 51 -23.86 -18.90 15.66
CA PRO A 51 -23.64 -20.25 15.14
C PRO A 51 -22.37 -20.88 15.73
N ALA A 52 -21.38 -20.10 16.17
CA ALA A 52 -20.23 -20.57 16.97
C ALA A 52 -19.56 -19.38 17.70
N PRO A 53 -19.36 -19.41 19.02
CA PRO A 53 -18.85 -18.26 19.78
C PRO A 53 -17.50 -17.72 19.28
N GLN A 54 -16.54 -18.58 18.96
CA GLN A 54 -15.21 -18.19 18.47
C GLN A 54 -15.28 -17.48 17.11
N ARG A 55 -16.12 -17.99 16.20
CA ARG A 55 -16.32 -17.40 14.87
C ARG A 55 -17.00 -16.05 14.99
N THR A 56 -18.07 -15.95 15.78
CA THR A 56 -18.81 -14.70 15.98
C THR A 56 -17.94 -13.66 16.68
N ALA A 57 -17.13 -14.06 17.68
CA ALA A 57 -16.16 -13.18 18.32
C ALA A 57 -15.11 -12.64 17.34
N ALA A 58 -14.54 -13.51 16.48
CA ALA A 58 -13.59 -13.10 15.45
C ALA A 58 -14.20 -12.11 14.44
N ALA A 59 -15.43 -12.36 14.01
CA ALA A 59 -16.15 -11.45 13.12
C ALA A 59 -16.43 -10.10 13.79
N CYS A 60 -16.93 -10.09 15.03
CA CYS A 60 -17.17 -8.85 15.79
C CYS A 60 -15.89 -8.04 15.98
N LEU A 61 -14.77 -8.69 16.27
CA LEU A 61 -13.46 -8.03 16.37
C LEU A 61 -13.02 -7.44 15.04
N LEU A 62 -13.13 -8.18 13.94
CA LEU A 62 -12.74 -7.70 12.62
C LEU A 62 -13.58 -6.49 12.19
N ILE A 63 -14.89 -6.51 12.45
CA ILE A 63 -15.79 -5.36 12.24
C ILE A 63 -15.34 -4.18 13.09
N ALA A 64 -15.13 -4.40 14.39
CA ALA A 64 -14.71 -3.35 15.31
C ALA A 64 -13.36 -2.73 14.95
N CYS A 65 -12.41 -3.52 14.46
CA CYS A 65 -11.13 -3.04 13.95
C CYS A 65 -11.35 -2.08 12.77
N ARG A 66 -12.11 -2.51 11.76
CA ARG A 66 -12.40 -1.72 10.56
C ARG A 66 -13.15 -0.43 10.86
N LEU A 67 -14.20 -0.49 11.68
CA LEU A 67 -14.96 0.69 12.10
C LEU A 67 -14.12 1.71 12.86
N ARG A 68 -13.00 1.27 13.45
CA ARG A 68 -12.08 2.11 14.22
C ARG A 68 -10.82 2.49 13.47
N GLY A 69 -10.67 2.05 12.22
CA GLY A 69 -9.47 2.28 11.41
C GLY A 69 -8.22 1.55 11.94
N GLU A 70 -8.38 0.47 12.72
CA GLU A 70 -7.26 -0.39 13.12
C GLU A 70 -7.08 -1.49 12.07
N PRO A 71 -6.02 -1.49 11.26
CA PRO A 71 -5.84 -2.44 10.19
C PRO A 71 -5.44 -3.81 10.75
N VAL A 72 -6.35 -4.78 10.70
CA VAL A 72 -6.06 -6.16 11.13
C VAL A 72 -6.48 -7.12 10.03
N ARG A 73 -5.52 -7.94 9.57
CA ARG A 73 -5.84 -8.98 8.59
C ARG A 73 -6.69 -10.07 9.22
N VAL A 74 -7.67 -10.55 8.45
CA VAL A 74 -8.46 -11.73 8.82
C VAL A 74 -7.58 -12.96 9.07
N THR A 75 -6.40 -13.02 8.46
CA THR A 75 -5.41 -14.09 8.64
C THR A 75 -4.88 -14.12 10.07
N VAL A 76 -4.49 -12.96 10.58
CA VAL A 76 -4.01 -12.75 11.95
C VAL A 76 -5.11 -13.06 12.97
N VAL A 77 -6.36 -12.67 12.69
CA VAL A 77 -7.50 -13.05 13.55
C VAL A 77 -7.76 -14.56 13.51
N ALA A 78 -7.70 -15.18 12.33
CA ALA A 78 -7.95 -16.60 12.16
C ALA A 78 -6.94 -17.45 12.93
N GLU A 79 -5.66 -17.07 12.97
CA GLU A 79 -4.60 -17.74 13.72
C GLU A 79 -4.88 -17.84 15.23
N GLN A 80 -5.67 -16.91 15.77
CA GLN A 80 -6.05 -16.91 17.19
C GLN A 80 -7.30 -17.77 17.48
N THR A 81 -7.87 -18.42 16.47
CA THR A 81 -9.14 -19.15 16.59
C THR A 81 -9.10 -20.48 15.85
N SER A 82 -10.11 -21.33 16.09
CA SER A 82 -10.35 -22.53 15.27
C SER A 82 -11.15 -22.24 13.98
N ALA A 83 -11.55 -20.99 13.74
CA ALA A 83 -12.33 -20.60 12.57
C ALA A 83 -11.42 -20.30 11.37
N THR A 84 -11.82 -20.78 10.19
CA THR A 84 -11.11 -20.46 8.94
C THR A 84 -11.34 -19.00 8.53
N LYS A 85 -10.44 -18.44 7.71
CA LYS A 85 -10.58 -17.11 7.10
C LYS A 85 -11.96 -16.94 6.45
N ALA A 86 -12.38 -17.92 5.66
CA ALA A 86 -13.68 -17.92 4.98
C ALA A 86 -14.86 -17.89 5.97
N ASN A 87 -14.78 -18.65 7.06
CA ASN A 87 -15.82 -18.66 8.09
C ASN A 87 -15.96 -17.30 8.78
N ILE A 88 -14.84 -16.63 9.05
CA ILE A 88 -14.83 -15.30 9.68
C ILE A 88 -15.40 -14.25 8.72
N LEU A 89 -14.99 -14.24 7.44
CA LEU A 89 -15.50 -13.30 6.44
C LEU A 89 -16.99 -13.50 6.16
N ASN A 90 -17.45 -14.75 6.06
CA ASN A 90 -18.87 -15.05 5.86
C ASN A 90 -19.71 -14.60 7.06
N GLU A 91 -19.22 -14.83 8.28
CA GLU A 91 -19.89 -14.34 9.48
C GLU A 91 -19.88 -12.81 9.53
N MET A 92 -18.75 -12.15 9.24
CA MET A 92 -18.67 -10.70 9.13
C MET A 92 -19.71 -10.14 8.16
N GLN A 93 -19.85 -10.73 6.97
CA GLN A 93 -20.85 -10.31 5.98
C GLN A 93 -22.28 -10.55 6.49
N ARG A 94 -22.53 -11.67 7.16
CA ARG A 94 -23.82 -11.96 7.79
C ARG A 94 -24.18 -10.89 8.82
N LEU A 95 -23.25 -10.57 9.73
CA LEU A 95 -23.45 -9.54 10.75
C LEU A 95 -23.65 -8.15 10.15
N SER A 96 -22.88 -7.81 9.12
CA SER A 96 -23.06 -6.56 8.35
C SER A 96 -24.47 -6.42 7.82
N ASN A 97 -25.02 -7.49 7.24
CA ASN A 97 -26.37 -7.48 6.66
C ASN A 97 -27.47 -7.49 7.74
N GLU A 98 -27.30 -8.28 8.81
CA GLU A 98 -28.31 -8.40 9.86
C GLU A 98 -28.40 -7.15 10.76
N LEU A 99 -27.28 -6.45 10.96
CA LEU A 99 -27.19 -5.25 11.79
C LEU A 99 -27.15 -3.94 10.97
N ASP A 100 -27.28 -4.02 9.64
CA ASP A 100 -27.18 -2.88 8.71
C ASP A 100 -25.92 -2.01 8.91
N ILE A 101 -24.77 -2.68 9.08
CA ILE A 101 -23.48 -2.02 9.32
C ILE A 101 -22.71 -1.90 8.02
N GLY A 102 -22.47 -0.66 7.59
CA GLY A 102 -21.51 -0.34 6.53
C GLY A 102 -20.07 -0.54 7.00
N ILE A 103 -19.47 -1.68 6.67
CA ILE A 103 -18.07 -1.98 7.04
C ILE A 103 -17.13 -1.34 6.01
N PRO A 104 -16.27 -0.38 6.40
CA PRO A 104 -15.31 0.21 5.48
C PRO A 104 -14.19 -0.79 5.13
N LEU A 105 -13.50 -0.54 4.01
CA LEU A 105 -12.20 -1.16 3.77
C LEU A 105 -11.16 -0.55 4.71
N ASP A 106 -10.09 -1.31 4.97
CA ASP A 106 -8.94 -0.81 5.72
C ASP A 106 -8.30 0.36 4.96
N ASP A 107 -7.91 1.42 5.68
CA ASP A 107 -7.18 2.56 5.10
C ASP A 107 -5.73 2.13 4.80
N PRO A 108 -5.25 2.24 3.53
CA PRO A 108 -3.86 1.96 3.21
C PRO A 108 -2.86 2.75 4.05
N LYS A 109 -3.18 3.98 4.46
CA LYS A 109 -2.30 4.78 5.32
C LYS A 109 -2.16 4.17 6.70
N ALA A 110 -3.26 3.71 7.30
CA ALA A 110 -3.21 3.00 8.57
C ALA A 110 -2.37 1.72 8.45
N ILE A 111 -2.50 0.97 7.35
CA ILE A 111 -1.69 -0.23 7.07
C ILE A 111 -0.20 0.13 6.99
N ILE A 112 0.16 1.21 6.29
CA ILE A 112 1.53 1.72 6.18
C ILE A 112 2.08 2.08 7.57
N GLU A 113 1.31 2.79 8.39
CA GLU A 113 1.73 3.18 9.74
C GLU A 113 1.97 1.96 10.63
N ALA A 114 1.06 0.99 10.60
CA ALA A 114 1.20 -0.27 11.33
C ALA A 114 2.45 -1.04 10.89
N ALA A 115 2.63 -1.21 9.59
CA ALA A 115 3.79 -1.90 9.03
C ALA A 115 5.12 -1.19 9.35
N CYS A 116 5.16 0.15 9.26
CA CYS A 116 6.35 0.92 9.64
C CYS A 116 6.70 0.70 11.12
N ARG A 117 5.70 0.65 12.00
CA ARG A 117 5.90 0.39 13.42
C ARG A 117 6.39 -1.03 13.68
N GLU A 118 5.79 -2.03 13.02
CA GLU A 118 6.12 -3.45 13.20
C GLU A 118 7.50 -3.82 12.64
N LEU A 119 7.89 -3.19 11.53
CA LEU A 119 9.21 -3.34 10.90
C LEU A 119 10.25 -2.36 11.45
N ALA A 120 9.91 -1.57 12.47
CA ALA A 120 10.77 -0.56 13.10
C ALA A 120 11.38 0.47 12.13
N LEU A 121 10.63 0.86 11.09
CA LEU A 121 11.10 1.81 10.08
C LEU A 121 11.22 3.24 10.63
N PRO A 122 12.20 4.01 10.17
CA PRO A 122 12.36 5.40 10.56
C PRO A 122 11.12 6.24 10.25
N ALA A 123 10.89 7.28 11.05
CA ALA A 123 9.78 8.21 10.84
C ALA A 123 9.85 8.91 9.47
N THR A 124 11.04 9.10 8.92
CA THR A 124 11.27 9.65 7.58
C THR A 124 10.67 8.76 6.48
N VAL A 125 10.87 7.44 6.59
CA VAL A 125 10.29 6.43 5.69
C VAL A 125 8.77 6.44 5.79
N ARG A 126 8.24 6.41 7.00
CA ARG A 126 6.79 6.47 7.24
C ARG A 126 6.16 7.71 6.61
N ASN A 127 6.72 8.90 6.86
CA ASN A 127 6.18 10.15 6.34
C ASN A 127 6.22 10.20 4.80
N ARG A 128 7.29 9.68 4.18
CA ARG A 128 7.39 9.56 2.71
C ARG A 128 6.37 8.58 2.15
N ALA A 129 6.18 7.43 2.80
CA ALA A 129 5.20 6.43 2.40
C ALA A 129 3.77 6.97 2.48
N ILE A 130 3.42 7.70 3.54
CA ILE A 130 2.11 8.35 3.67
C ILE A 130 1.89 9.38 2.54
N ARG A 131 2.89 10.21 2.25
CA ARG A 131 2.81 11.18 1.16
C ARG A 131 2.65 10.49 -0.21
N LEU A 132 3.38 9.41 -0.46
CA LEU A 132 3.23 8.62 -1.69
C LEU A 132 1.83 7.99 -1.81
N ALA A 133 1.29 7.48 -0.69
CA ALA A 133 -0.06 6.93 -0.66
C ALA A 133 -1.13 7.98 -1.01
N ASP A 134 -0.99 9.22 -0.53
CA ASP A 134 -1.89 10.31 -0.90
C ASP A 134 -1.77 10.66 -2.39
N ILE A 135 -0.54 10.79 -2.92
CA ILE A 135 -0.30 11.09 -4.35
C ILE A 135 -0.92 10.02 -5.25
N GLY A 136 -0.76 8.73 -4.92
CA GLY A 136 -1.34 7.65 -5.73
C GLY A 136 -2.85 7.52 -5.58
N ALA A 137 -3.42 7.88 -4.42
CA ALA A 137 -4.86 7.99 -4.25
C ALA A 137 -5.44 9.12 -5.12
N GLU A 138 -4.80 10.29 -5.13
CA GLU A 138 -5.17 11.42 -6.01
C GLU A 138 -5.05 11.07 -7.51
N ALA A 139 -4.10 10.20 -7.86
CA ALA A 139 -3.92 9.69 -9.22
C ALA A 139 -4.87 8.53 -9.58
N GLY A 140 -5.74 8.08 -8.67
CA GLY A 140 -6.75 7.04 -8.92
C GLY A 140 -6.22 5.60 -8.94
N VAL A 141 -4.98 5.36 -8.49
CA VAL A 141 -4.31 4.04 -8.54
C VAL A 141 -4.88 3.05 -7.50
N THR A 142 -5.70 3.54 -6.57
CA THR A 142 -6.29 2.76 -5.48
C THR A 142 -7.58 2.03 -5.86
N SER A 143 -8.20 2.37 -7.00
CA SER A 143 -9.47 1.79 -7.43
C SER A 143 -9.33 0.30 -7.78
N TRP A 144 -10.18 -0.55 -7.20
CA TRP A 144 -10.21 -2.01 -7.40
C TRP A 144 -8.98 -2.77 -6.88
N VAL A 145 -8.10 -2.11 -6.14
CA VAL A 145 -6.91 -2.72 -5.55
C VAL A 145 -7.14 -2.99 -4.07
N SER A 146 -6.65 -4.12 -3.59
CA SER A 146 -6.63 -4.40 -2.14
C SER A 146 -5.79 -3.34 -1.40
N PRO A 147 -6.28 -2.73 -0.31
CA PRO A 147 -5.53 -1.75 0.48
C PRO A 147 -4.14 -2.23 0.91
N TYR A 148 -3.99 -3.52 1.24
CA TYR A 148 -2.71 -4.12 1.63
C TYR A 148 -1.73 -4.21 0.47
N THR A 149 -2.22 -4.55 -0.73
CA THR A 149 -1.37 -4.60 -1.92
C THR A 149 -0.89 -3.21 -2.30
N TYR A 150 -1.76 -2.20 -2.19
CA TYR A 150 -1.38 -0.81 -2.42
C TYR A 150 -0.35 -0.32 -1.39
N ALA A 151 -0.57 -0.57 -0.10
CA ALA A 151 0.39 -0.27 0.97
C ALA A 151 1.74 -0.96 0.75
N ALA A 152 1.75 -2.22 0.30
CA ALA A 152 2.98 -2.97 0.02
C ALA A 152 3.79 -2.34 -1.13
N ALA A 153 3.13 -1.91 -2.21
CA ALA A 153 3.77 -1.22 -3.31
C ALA A 153 4.36 0.13 -2.87
N VAL A 154 3.61 0.90 -2.08
CA VAL A 154 4.05 2.19 -1.53
C VAL A 154 5.30 2.01 -0.65
N LEU A 155 5.26 1.06 0.29
CA LEU A 155 6.41 0.76 1.17
C LEU A 155 7.62 0.32 0.35
N TYR A 156 7.43 -0.56 -0.63
CA TYR A 156 8.53 -1.01 -1.47
C TYR A 156 9.18 0.14 -2.24
N ILE A 157 8.39 1.04 -2.82
CA ILE A 157 8.92 2.20 -3.54
C ILE A 157 9.75 3.11 -2.63
N VAL A 158 9.31 3.35 -1.40
CA VAL A 158 10.01 4.25 -0.47
C VAL A 158 11.23 3.58 0.17
N CYS A 159 11.19 2.27 0.42
CA CYS A 159 12.30 1.55 1.03
C CYS A 159 13.37 1.13 0.02
N SER A 160 13.04 0.91 -1.25
CA SER A 160 14.00 0.41 -2.26
C SER A 160 15.29 1.25 -2.44
N PRO A 161 15.29 2.59 -2.29
CA PRO A 161 16.52 3.38 -2.37
C PRO A 161 17.31 3.42 -1.06
N LEU A 162 16.72 2.93 0.03
CA LEU A 162 17.40 2.87 1.32
C LEU A 162 18.26 1.62 1.33
N ASP A 163 19.50 1.76 1.80
CA ASP A 163 20.41 0.63 2.04
C ASP A 163 19.96 -0.25 3.25
N GLU A 164 18.69 -0.08 3.68
CA GLU A 164 18.06 -0.86 4.74
C GLU A 164 17.52 -2.17 4.15
N GLU A 165 17.72 -3.26 4.91
CA GLU A 165 17.62 -4.67 4.52
C GLU A 165 16.22 -5.17 4.08
N LEU A 166 15.25 -4.30 3.79
CA LEU A 166 13.88 -4.69 3.47
C LEU A 166 13.66 -5.00 1.99
N SER A 167 13.76 -6.29 1.68
CA SER A 167 13.49 -6.83 0.36
C SER A 167 11.99 -6.78 0.01
N GLN A 168 11.71 -6.81 -1.29
CA GLN A 168 10.36 -7.01 -1.83
C GLN A 168 9.67 -8.23 -1.22
N ALA A 169 10.43 -9.31 -0.95
CA ALA A 169 9.90 -10.55 -0.40
C ALA A 169 9.47 -10.38 1.06
N GLU A 170 10.23 -9.64 1.87
CA GLU A 170 9.89 -9.37 3.27
C GLU A 170 8.66 -8.49 3.40
N ILE A 171 8.56 -7.41 2.60
CA ILE A 171 7.37 -6.55 2.58
C ILE A 171 6.14 -7.34 2.14
N ALA A 172 6.28 -8.15 1.08
CA ALA A 172 5.20 -9.00 0.58
C ALA A 172 4.75 -10.03 1.62
N ALA A 173 5.69 -10.68 2.31
CA ALA A 173 5.40 -11.64 3.36
C ALA A 173 4.72 -10.99 4.56
N HIS A 174 5.23 -9.84 5.02
CA HIS A 174 4.69 -9.10 6.17
C HIS A 174 3.23 -8.68 5.93
N LEU A 175 2.92 -8.20 4.73
CA LEU A 175 1.56 -7.78 4.36
C LEU A 175 0.70 -8.90 3.76
N ASP A 176 1.19 -10.15 3.74
CA ASP A 176 0.52 -11.33 3.18
C ASP A 176 -0.06 -11.05 1.78
N VAL A 177 0.83 -10.59 0.89
CA VAL A 177 0.59 -10.39 -0.53
C VAL A 177 1.64 -11.13 -1.35
N SER A 178 1.34 -11.47 -2.60
CA SER A 178 2.36 -12.09 -3.46
C SER A 178 3.36 -11.04 -3.96
N THR A 179 4.62 -11.44 -4.13
CA THR A 179 5.65 -10.56 -4.71
C THR A 179 5.27 -10.11 -6.12
N ALA A 180 4.62 -10.96 -6.91
CA ALA A 180 4.13 -10.61 -8.24
C ALA A 180 3.07 -9.49 -8.16
N THR A 181 2.07 -9.62 -7.29
CA THR A 181 1.01 -8.61 -7.13
C THR A 181 1.57 -7.28 -6.61
N LEU A 182 2.53 -7.32 -5.68
CA LEU A 182 3.24 -6.12 -5.23
C LEU A 182 3.94 -5.44 -6.41
N ARG A 183 4.65 -6.20 -7.25
CA ARG A 183 5.34 -5.68 -8.44
C ARG A 183 4.36 -5.03 -9.42
N ASP A 184 3.27 -5.71 -9.74
CA ASP A 184 2.26 -5.19 -10.66
C ASP A 184 1.65 -3.89 -10.13
N ARG A 185 1.48 -3.73 -8.80
CA ARG A 185 0.95 -2.49 -8.21
C ARG A 185 1.98 -1.38 -8.09
N ARG A 186 3.24 -1.73 -7.87
CA ARG A 186 4.36 -0.81 -7.94
C ARG A 186 4.46 -0.20 -9.34
N ASP A 187 4.36 -1.04 -10.37
CA ASP A 187 4.48 -0.59 -11.76
C ASP A 187 3.37 0.41 -12.11
N ASP A 188 2.11 0.08 -11.80
CA ASP A 188 0.99 1.02 -11.98
C ASP A 188 1.17 2.33 -11.19
N LEU A 189 1.69 2.25 -9.97
CA LEU A 189 1.92 3.44 -9.15
C LEU A 189 3.03 4.33 -9.75
N LEU A 190 4.13 3.73 -10.21
CA LEU A 190 5.20 4.44 -10.91
C LEU A 190 4.72 5.01 -12.26
N GLU A 191 3.88 4.29 -13.00
CA GLU A 191 3.31 4.78 -14.25
C GLU A 191 2.40 6.01 -14.04
N ALA A 192 1.58 5.99 -13.00
CA ALA A 192 0.64 7.08 -12.72
C ALA A 192 1.27 8.30 -12.04
N THR A 193 2.34 8.10 -11.26
CA THR A 193 2.88 9.14 -10.38
C THR A 193 4.36 9.45 -10.58
N GLY A 194 5.09 8.65 -11.36
CA GLY A 194 6.56 8.67 -11.43
C GLY A 194 7.18 10.02 -11.80
N ASN A 195 6.50 10.85 -12.58
CA ASN A 195 6.94 12.22 -12.87
C ASN A 195 6.95 13.11 -11.61
N LYS A 196 5.98 12.92 -10.70
CA LYS A 196 5.84 13.66 -9.43
C LYS A 196 6.68 13.07 -8.30
N LEU A 197 7.14 11.83 -8.43
CA LEU A 197 7.84 11.13 -7.36
C LEU A 197 9.32 11.48 -7.25
N PHE A 198 9.91 12.12 -8.27
CA PHE A 198 11.33 12.44 -8.26
C PHE A 198 11.73 13.22 -6.98
N ASP A 199 11.04 14.32 -6.68
CA ASP A 199 11.30 15.13 -5.48
C ASP A 199 11.02 14.37 -4.17
N LEU A 200 10.10 13.40 -4.19
CA LEU A 200 9.83 12.56 -3.02
C LEU A 200 10.93 11.52 -2.81
N GLN A 201 11.56 11.06 -3.89
CA GLN A 201 12.64 10.09 -3.85
C GLN A 201 14.00 10.71 -3.56
N PHE A 202 14.23 11.90 -4.08
CA PHE A 202 15.46 12.64 -3.95
C PHE A 202 15.17 13.99 -3.27
N PRO A 203 14.96 14.01 -1.95
CA PRO A 203 14.60 15.23 -1.23
C PRO A 203 15.72 16.29 -1.24
N ASP A 204 16.96 15.88 -1.52
CA ASP A 204 18.11 16.78 -1.67
C ASP A 204 18.18 17.44 -3.07
N ALA A 205 17.30 17.05 -4.00
CA ALA A 205 17.20 17.67 -5.31
C ALA A 205 16.76 19.14 -5.20
N PRO A 206 17.25 20.04 -6.07
CA PRO A 206 16.72 21.38 -6.15
C PRO A 206 15.24 21.38 -6.55
N ALA A 207 14.51 22.41 -6.11
CA ALA A 207 13.11 22.57 -6.45
C ALA A 207 12.95 22.67 -7.98
N GLY A 208 12.25 21.71 -8.57
CA GLY A 208 12.07 21.61 -10.03
C GLY A 208 12.46 20.26 -10.64
N GLY A 209 13.13 19.37 -9.90
CA GLY A 209 13.52 18.05 -10.43
C GLY A 209 12.36 17.22 -10.99
N ALA A 210 11.20 17.22 -10.31
CA ALA A 210 9.98 16.61 -10.85
C ALA A 210 9.48 17.27 -12.15
N SER A 211 9.66 18.58 -12.32
CA SER A 211 9.32 19.30 -13.56
C SER A 211 10.21 18.86 -14.70
N ASP A 212 11.52 18.74 -14.47
CA ASP A 212 12.46 18.28 -15.49
C ASP A 212 12.17 16.85 -15.93
N VAL A 213 11.83 15.97 -14.98
CA VAL A 213 11.40 14.61 -15.30
C VAL A 213 10.11 14.63 -16.14
N ASP A 214 9.15 15.50 -15.80
CA ASP A 214 7.92 15.65 -16.59
C ASP A 214 8.22 16.15 -18.01
N ASP A 215 9.12 17.12 -18.16
CA ASP A 215 9.55 17.66 -19.45
C ASP A 215 10.27 16.60 -20.30
N LEU A 216 11.19 15.83 -19.69
CA LEU A 216 11.85 14.69 -20.36
C LEU A 216 10.83 13.67 -20.84
N LEU A 217 9.87 13.30 -20.00
CA LEU A 217 8.82 12.35 -20.36
C LEU A 217 7.87 12.93 -21.42
N HIS A 218 7.63 14.24 -21.43
CA HIS A 218 6.88 14.91 -22.48
C HIS A 218 7.60 14.84 -23.83
N VAL A 219 8.90 15.14 -23.84
CA VAL A 219 9.77 15.02 -25.03
C VAL A 219 9.75 13.59 -25.58
N ALA A 220 9.86 12.60 -24.71
CA ALA A 220 9.81 11.19 -25.11
C ALA A 220 8.47 10.80 -25.76
N ARG A 221 7.34 11.45 -25.42
CA ARG A 221 6.05 11.14 -26.08
C ARG A 221 6.02 11.56 -27.55
N THR A 222 6.84 12.53 -27.94
CA THR A 222 6.88 13.06 -29.31
C THR A 222 8.10 12.60 -30.12
N ALA A 223 9.08 11.96 -29.47
CA ALA A 223 10.33 11.59 -30.11
C ALA A 223 10.27 10.19 -30.76
N ASP A 224 10.72 10.09 -32.02
CA ASP A 224 10.70 8.83 -32.77
C ASP A 224 11.44 7.69 -32.06
N TRP A 225 12.58 7.99 -31.40
CA TRP A 225 13.41 7.01 -30.70
C TRP A 225 12.68 6.34 -29.52
N ALA A 226 11.72 7.04 -28.91
CA ALA A 226 10.95 6.58 -27.76
C ALA A 226 9.70 5.78 -28.16
N THR A 227 9.40 5.71 -29.46
CA THR A 227 8.29 4.91 -29.98
C THR A 227 8.41 3.44 -29.57
N ASN A 228 7.32 2.86 -29.07
CA ASN A 228 7.22 1.48 -28.57
C ASN A 228 8.11 1.15 -27.35
N LYS A 229 8.75 2.13 -26.71
CA LYS A 229 9.49 1.90 -25.47
C LYS A 229 8.50 1.80 -24.31
N ARG A 230 8.78 0.89 -23.37
CA ARG A 230 8.00 0.78 -22.13
C ARG A 230 8.17 2.04 -21.28
N PHE A 231 7.09 2.50 -20.67
CA PHE A 231 7.09 3.72 -19.85
C PHE A 231 8.10 3.66 -18.72
N LEU A 232 8.15 2.56 -17.96
CA LEU A 232 9.10 2.44 -16.83
C LEU A 232 10.57 2.58 -17.25
N GLY A 233 10.92 2.18 -18.47
CA GLY A 233 12.27 2.40 -19.00
C GLY A 233 12.55 3.87 -19.29
N LEU A 234 11.57 4.58 -19.87
CA LEU A 234 11.65 6.03 -20.09
C LEU A 234 11.72 6.79 -18.76
N LEU A 235 10.88 6.41 -17.80
CA LEU A 235 10.88 6.98 -16.45
C LEU A 235 12.23 6.81 -15.75
N ALA A 236 12.77 5.59 -15.72
CA ALA A 236 14.05 5.32 -15.09
C ALA A 236 15.21 6.06 -15.78
N GLY A 237 15.21 6.12 -17.11
CA GLY A 237 16.20 6.92 -17.86
C GLY A 237 16.11 8.42 -17.55
N ALA A 238 14.88 8.97 -17.49
CA ALA A 238 14.65 10.36 -17.15
C ALA A 238 15.07 10.69 -15.71
N TRP A 239 14.78 9.80 -14.76
CA TRP A 239 15.25 9.93 -13.38
C TRP A 239 16.77 9.90 -13.29
N LEU A 240 17.43 9.00 -14.03
CA LEU A 240 18.90 8.95 -14.06
C LEU A 240 19.48 10.25 -14.64
N TYR A 241 18.87 10.77 -15.71
CA TYR A 241 19.28 12.03 -16.34
C TYR A 241 19.15 13.23 -15.39
N ALA A 242 17.99 13.39 -14.76
CA ALA A 242 17.75 14.44 -13.78
C ALA A 242 18.69 14.29 -12.57
N ALA A 243 18.86 13.08 -12.04
CA ALA A 243 19.77 12.83 -10.92
C ALA A 243 21.22 13.22 -11.23
N ARG A 244 21.71 12.91 -12.43
CA ARG A 244 23.05 13.31 -12.88
C ARG A 244 23.18 14.82 -13.07
N THR A 245 22.14 15.47 -13.57
CA THR A 245 22.10 16.94 -13.75
C THR A 245 22.23 17.67 -12.42
N TYR A 246 21.74 17.06 -11.34
CA TYR A 246 21.70 17.63 -9.99
C TYR A 246 22.73 17.05 -9.02
N ASP A 247 23.71 16.27 -9.49
CA ASP A 247 24.72 15.60 -8.66
C ASP A 247 24.13 14.75 -7.52
N ILE A 248 22.94 14.18 -7.73
CA ILE A 248 22.25 13.30 -6.78
C ILE A 248 22.90 11.91 -6.85
N PRO A 249 23.28 11.31 -5.69
CA PRO A 249 23.93 10.01 -5.67
C PRO A 249 22.92 8.89 -5.93
N THR A 250 22.63 8.64 -7.21
CA THR A 250 21.85 7.48 -7.67
C THR A 250 22.51 6.82 -8.86
N SER A 251 22.35 5.50 -8.96
CA SER A 251 22.90 4.68 -10.04
C SER A 251 21.80 4.01 -10.87
N ALA A 252 22.17 3.51 -12.05
CA ALA A 252 21.29 2.67 -12.84
C ALA A 252 20.87 1.39 -12.07
N ALA A 253 21.75 0.88 -11.18
CA ALA A 253 21.46 -0.28 -10.35
C ALA A 253 20.36 0.01 -9.32
N ASP A 254 20.39 1.18 -8.68
CA ASP A 254 19.36 1.58 -7.70
C ASP A 254 17.99 1.72 -8.38
N LEU A 255 17.97 2.35 -9.55
CA LEU A 255 16.75 2.51 -10.35
C LEU A 255 16.28 1.17 -10.95
N ALA A 256 17.20 0.26 -11.28
CA ALA A 256 16.87 -1.09 -11.72
C ALA A 256 16.22 -1.91 -10.60
N ALA A 257 16.73 -1.80 -9.37
CA ALA A 257 16.13 -2.43 -8.21
C ALA A 257 14.70 -1.91 -8.00
N LEU A 258 14.50 -0.59 -8.02
CA LEU A 258 13.19 0.03 -7.84
C LEU A 258 12.21 -0.34 -8.95
N THR A 259 12.58 -0.18 -10.21
CA THR A 259 11.65 -0.29 -11.36
C THR A 259 11.56 -1.70 -11.93
N GLY A 260 12.52 -2.58 -11.65
CA GLY A 260 12.66 -3.88 -12.33
C GLY A 260 13.11 -3.79 -13.79
N VAL A 261 13.51 -2.61 -14.27
CA VAL A 261 14.09 -2.40 -15.61
C VAL A 261 15.59 -2.75 -15.55
N SER A 262 16.16 -3.34 -16.62
CA SER A 262 17.60 -3.67 -16.63
C SER A 262 18.47 -2.40 -16.63
N GLU A 263 19.61 -2.45 -15.94
CA GLU A 263 20.59 -1.34 -15.92
C GLU A 263 20.97 -0.87 -17.32
N SER A 264 21.20 -1.81 -18.24
CA SER A 264 21.49 -1.51 -19.65
C SER A 264 20.37 -0.70 -20.31
N THR A 265 19.11 -1.06 -20.05
CA THR A 265 17.97 -0.33 -20.63
C THR A 265 17.88 1.07 -20.04
N ILE A 266 18.17 1.24 -18.75
CA ILE A 266 18.15 2.55 -18.10
C ILE A 266 19.25 3.44 -18.69
N GLN A 267 20.45 2.89 -18.84
CA GLN A 267 21.60 3.58 -19.43
C GLN A 267 21.35 3.98 -20.89
N ASP A 268 20.79 3.08 -21.72
CA ASP A 268 20.40 3.40 -23.09
C ASP A 268 19.42 4.59 -23.14
N ARG A 269 18.46 4.66 -22.21
CA ARG A 269 17.44 5.74 -22.18
C ARG A 269 18.05 7.05 -21.71
N TYR A 270 18.93 7.01 -20.72
CA TYR A 270 19.70 8.17 -20.29
C TYR A 270 20.50 8.79 -21.45
N GLU A 271 21.22 7.97 -22.21
CA GLU A 271 22.01 8.43 -23.37
C GLU A 271 21.12 9.03 -24.46
N GLN A 272 19.98 8.39 -24.76
CA GLN A 272 19.00 8.89 -25.74
C GLN A 272 18.40 10.24 -25.35
N PHE A 273 18.15 10.48 -24.06
CA PHE A 273 17.71 11.79 -23.59
C PHE A 273 18.79 12.86 -23.81
N GLY A 274 20.05 12.55 -23.49
CA GLY A 274 21.18 13.47 -23.71
C GLY A 274 21.37 13.85 -25.17
N GLU A 275 21.43 12.86 -26.08
CA GLU A 275 21.60 13.10 -27.51
C GLU A 275 20.49 13.98 -28.10
N HIS A 276 19.25 13.76 -27.66
CA HIS A 276 18.09 14.51 -28.15
C HIS A 276 18.10 15.98 -27.70
N ILE A 277 18.48 16.24 -26.45
CA ILE A 277 18.59 17.59 -25.88
C ILE A 277 19.73 18.38 -26.54
N ASP A 278 20.88 17.74 -26.75
CA ASP A 278 22.04 18.36 -27.39
C ASP A 278 21.75 18.74 -28.86
N THR A 279 21.06 17.86 -29.59
CA THR A 279 20.65 18.09 -30.98
C THR A 279 19.67 19.26 -31.10
N THR A 280 18.72 19.36 -30.17
CA THR A 280 17.71 20.43 -30.15
C THR A 280 18.33 21.79 -29.81
N SER A 281 19.28 21.81 -28.86
CA SER A 281 20.03 23.01 -28.48
C SER A 281 20.94 23.53 -29.60
N THR A 282 21.59 22.62 -30.34
CA THR A 282 22.43 22.96 -31.50
C THR A 282 21.60 23.52 -32.65
N SER A 283 20.44 22.91 -32.95
CA SER A 283 19.53 23.36 -34.01
C SER A 283 18.94 24.76 -33.74
N ALA A 284 18.62 25.06 -32.47
CA ALA A 284 18.14 26.38 -32.06
C ALA A 284 19.22 27.46 -32.19
N THR A 285 20.49 27.11 -31.95
CA THR A 285 21.64 28.03 -32.05
C THR A 285 22.03 28.31 -33.51
N GLU A 286 21.76 27.39 -34.44
CA GLU A 286 22.02 27.60 -35.89
C GLU A 286 20.95 28.45 -36.58
N LEU A 287 19.71 28.44 -36.10
CA LEU A 287 18.62 29.28 -36.61
C LEU A 287 18.73 30.77 -36.21
N ASP A 288 19.57 31.09 -35.22
CA ASP A 288 19.79 32.44 -34.70
C ASP A 288 21.10 33.07 -35.21
N ARG A 289 21.74 32.46 -36.23
CA ARG A 289 22.88 33.06 -36.93
C ARG A 289 22.38 33.89 -38.14
N PRO A 290 22.77 35.18 -38.24
CA PRO A 290 22.31 36.09 -39.30
C PRO A 290 22.84 35.74 -40.69
#